data_AF-A0A8H3DJA4-F1
#
_entry.id   AF-A0A8H3DJA4-F1
#
_cell.length_a   1.000
_cell.length_b   1.000
_cell.length_c   1.000
_cell.angle_alpha   90.00
_cell.angle_beta   90.00
_cell.angle_gamma   90.00
#
_symmetry.space_group_name_H-M   'P 1'
#
loop_
_entity.id
_entity.type
_entity.pdbx_description
1 polymer ?
#
loop_
_entity_poly.entity_id
_entity_poly.type
_entity_poly.pdbx_seq_one_letter_code
_entity_poly.pdbx_strand_id
1 'polypeptide(L)'
;MKSIQKYPEDYDGVVAGAPAQWWTHLSGFLVHVNLLNAENTTPGAVIPTSFFPALFDEVTTQCDEIDGVKDGIITNPRRCIPDLSNLACGANTTSAFVNSSTCLSEQQVLTLEAIRKNWTSSTGEFLFTTVEPGSEFGWNGSVTGVPYQVGSDYFLYQVLNRTSKSTLSVNETELQALLKIADETNPGDIDAMNPDLRPFFNRGGKLMQFHGFGDPLIPAGSSLVYYEKIRSFFNHTDLSDSYNVFMVPGMAHCRDGPGANAFGGSGQRDTSLGGAGQSLKFDAEYDMVLATIDWVEKGRVPKSIVTTRWKNSNITNGPEYTRLLCPYPQEGIFKGGDEKNATSYVCGVRT
;
A
#
# COMPACT_ATOMS: atom_id res chain seq x y z
N MET A 1 -6.50 -11.13 8.76
CA MET A 1 -7.31 -10.13 9.50
C MET A 1 -8.62 -10.69 10.03
N LYS A 2 -9.52 -11.26 9.22
CA LYS A 2 -10.80 -11.79 9.73
C LYS A 2 -10.63 -12.91 10.77
N SER A 3 -9.71 -13.86 10.58
CA SER A 3 -9.49 -14.96 11.53
C SER A 3 -9.15 -14.45 12.94
N ILE A 4 -8.22 -13.52 13.09
CA ILE A 4 -7.86 -12.99 14.42
C ILE A 4 -9.00 -12.23 15.13
N GLN A 5 -10.00 -11.75 14.38
CA GLN A 5 -11.17 -11.05 14.94
C GLN A 5 -12.32 -12.00 15.28
N LYS A 6 -12.53 -13.05 14.46
CA LYS A 6 -13.71 -13.93 14.55
C LYS A 6 -13.40 -15.31 15.12
N TYR A 7 -12.20 -15.82 14.85
CA TYR A 7 -11.71 -17.14 15.21
C TYR A 7 -10.31 -17.01 15.85
N PRO A 8 -10.19 -16.31 17.00
CA PRO A 8 -8.90 -15.99 17.60
C PRO A 8 -8.08 -17.23 17.99
N GLU A 9 -8.70 -18.40 18.06
CA GLU A 9 -8.06 -19.66 18.42
C GLU A 9 -7.46 -20.42 17.23
N ASP A 10 -7.76 -20.04 15.98
CA ASP A 10 -7.29 -20.75 14.78
C ASP A 10 -5.78 -20.65 14.58
N TYR A 11 -5.15 -19.58 15.08
CA TYR A 11 -3.73 -19.30 14.89
C TYR A 11 -3.12 -18.70 16.16
N ASP A 12 -1.85 -19.02 16.42
CA ASP A 12 -1.04 -18.38 17.48
C ASP A 12 -0.18 -17.23 16.94
N GLY A 13 0.15 -17.27 15.64
CA GLY A 13 0.85 -16.20 14.91
C GLY A 13 0.28 -16.01 13.52
N VAL A 14 0.10 -14.76 13.10
CA VAL A 14 -0.47 -14.41 11.78
C VAL A 14 0.44 -13.42 11.06
N VAL A 15 0.85 -13.77 9.83
CA VAL A 15 1.45 -12.83 8.87
C VAL A 15 0.38 -12.36 7.90
N ALA A 16 0.09 -11.06 7.88
CA ALA A 16 -0.92 -10.43 7.03
C ALA A 16 -0.29 -9.38 6.11
N GLY A 17 -0.09 -9.75 4.84
CA GLY A 17 0.43 -8.85 3.80
C GLY A 17 -0.66 -8.10 3.05
N ALA A 18 -0.41 -6.81 2.77
CA ALA A 18 -1.27 -5.89 2.00
C ALA A 18 -2.78 -6.19 2.19
N PRO A 19 -3.27 -6.16 3.43
CA PRO A 19 -4.59 -6.70 3.72
C PRO A 19 -5.69 -5.87 3.04
N ALA A 20 -6.72 -6.56 2.56
CA ALA A 20 -7.96 -5.97 2.07
C ALA A 20 -9.02 -5.91 3.18
N GLN A 21 -8.63 -5.44 4.37
CA GLN A 21 -9.44 -5.58 5.59
C GLN A 21 -10.70 -4.72 5.62
N TRP A 22 -10.77 -3.65 4.84
CA TRP A 22 -11.93 -2.78 4.76
C TRP A 22 -12.50 -2.89 3.35
N TRP A 23 -13.08 -4.05 3.06
CA TRP A 23 -13.43 -4.49 1.73
C TRP A 23 -14.51 -3.64 1.08
N THR A 24 -15.51 -3.23 1.86
CA THR A 24 -16.58 -2.28 1.47
C THR A 24 -15.98 -1.00 0.88
N HIS A 25 -15.20 -0.28 1.67
CA HIS A 25 -14.60 0.99 1.28
C HIS A 25 -13.47 0.84 0.27
N LEU A 26 -12.69 -0.26 0.30
CA LEU A 26 -11.72 -0.57 -0.76
C LEU A 26 -12.41 -0.75 -2.11
N SER A 27 -13.51 -1.53 -2.15
CA SER A 27 -14.29 -1.73 -3.38
C SER A 27 -14.86 -0.41 -3.89
N GLY A 28 -15.35 0.45 -2.97
CA GLY A 28 -15.76 1.82 -3.28
C GLY A 28 -14.63 2.65 -3.88
N PHE A 29 -13.45 2.64 -3.25
CA PHE A 29 -12.27 3.37 -3.72
C PHE A 29 -11.84 2.94 -5.12
N LEU A 30 -11.82 1.63 -5.41
CA LEU A 30 -11.46 1.10 -6.73
C LEU A 30 -12.38 1.63 -7.84
N VAL A 31 -13.65 1.89 -7.53
CA VAL A 31 -14.59 2.55 -8.45
C VAL A 31 -14.31 4.06 -8.47
N HIS A 32 -14.26 4.71 -7.31
CA HIS A 32 -14.07 6.16 -7.16
C HIS A 32 -12.83 6.69 -7.91
N VAL A 33 -11.65 6.09 -7.66
CA VAL A 33 -10.39 6.56 -8.25
C VAL A 33 -10.41 6.45 -9.78
N ASN A 34 -11.17 5.49 -10.33
CA ASN A 34 -11.35 5.36 -11.76
C ASN A 34 -12.44 6.28 -12.32
N LEU A 35 -13.45 6.66 -11.54
CA LEU A 35 -14.37 7.73 -11.95
C LEU A 35 -13.63 9.06 -12.15
N LEU A 36 -12.62 9.36 -11.32
CA LEU A 36 -11.80 10.56 -11.48
C LEU A 36 -11.03 10.58 -12.82
N ASN A 37 -10.57 9.41 -13.27
CA ASN A 37 -9.76 9.29 -14.50
C ASN A 37 -10.55 8.73 -15.70
N ALA A 38 -11.89 8.74 -15.67
CA ALA A 38 -12.71 8.20 -16.75
C ALA A 38 -13.17 9.29 -17.71
N GLU A 39 -13.07 9.02 -19.02
CA GLU A 39 -13.47 9.97 -20.08
C GLU A 39 -14.94 10.41 -19.97
N ASN A 40 -15.82 9.57 -19.45
CA ASN A 40 -17.22 9.89 -19.26
C ASN A 40 -17.47 10.93 -18.14
N THR A 41 -16.52 11.09 -17.22
CA THR A 41 -16.63 11.93 -16.02
C THR A 41 -15.74 13.16 -16.13
N THR A 42 -14.58 13.03 -16.77
CA THR A 42 -13.61 14.11 -16.97
C THR A 42 -13.18 14.21 -18.46
N PRO A 43 -14.10 14.52 -19.40
CA PRO A 43 -13.78 14.55 -20.83
C PRO A 43 -12.61 15.47 -21.17
N GLY A 44 -11.60 14.95 -21.89
CA GLY A 44 -10.38 15.69 -22.24
C GLY A 44 -9.42 15.96 -21.06
N ALA A 45 -9.71 15.43 -19.87
CA ALA A 45 -8.89 15.58 -18.66
C ALA A 45 -8.42 14.23 -18.08
N VAL A 46 -8.60 13.14 -18.84
CA VAL A 46 -8.04 11.82 -18.53
C VAL A 46 -6.50 11.87 -18.60
N ILE A 47 -5.85 11.29 -17.59
CA ILE A 47 -4.41 11.05 -17.57
C ILE A 47 -4.14 9.80 -18.39
N PRO A 48 -3.43 9.92 -19.53
CA PRO A 48 -3.12 8.76 -20.34
C PRO A 48 -2.15 7.85 -19.59
N THR A 49 -2.39 6.53 -19.65
CA THR A 49 -1.55 5.53 -18.99
C THR A 49 -0.07 5.58 -19.43
N SER A 50 0.19 6.02 -20.66
CA SER A 50 1.54 6.26 -21.18
C SER A 50 2.31 7.36 -20.44
N PHE A 51 1.62 8.21 -19.66
CA PHE A 51 2.22 9.27 -18.87
C PHE A 51 2.67 8.81 -17.48
N PHE A 52 2.16 7.69 -16.97
CA PHE A 52 2.49 7.20 -15.62
C PHE A 52 3.99 7.00 -15.36
N PRO A 53 4.82 6.55 -16.33
CA PRO A 53 6.27 6.49 -16.12
C PRO A 53 6.91 7.87 -15.87
N ALA A 54 6.56 8.89 -16.68
CA ALA A 54 7.08 10.25 -16.48
C ALA A 54 6.62 10.86 -15.15
N LEU A 55 5.39 10.54 -14.75
CA LEU A 55 4.85 10.91 -13.44
C LEU A 55 5.63 10.25 -12.30
N PHE A 56 5.89 8.95 -12.39
CA PHE A 56 6.67 8.21 -11.40
C PHE A 56 8.08 8.79 -11.26
N ASP A 57 8.75 9.07 -12.38
CA ASP A 57 10.10 9.61 -12.41
C ASP A 57 10.16 11.02 -11.79
N GLU A 58 9.18 11.88 -12.08
CA GLU A 58 9.08 13.22 -11.47
C GLU A 58 8.86 13.14 -9.95
N VAL A 59 7.88 12.34 -9.52
CA VAL A 59 7.54 12.19 -8.09
C VAL A 59 8.72 11.61 -7.32
N THR A 60 9.37 10.59 -7.87
CA THR A 60 10.57 9.99 -7.27
C THR A 60 11.69 11.02 -7.19
N THR A 61 11.95 11.77 -8.26
CA THR A 61 13.00 12.81 -8.27
C THR A 61 12.78 13.87 -7.19
N GLN A 62 11.53 14.28 -6.94
CA GLN A 62 11.22 15.26 -5.90
C GLN A 62 11.33 14.70 -4.47
N CYS A 63 11.20 13.38 -4.30
CA CYS A 63 10.97 12.77 -2.99
C CYS A 63 12.01 11.76 -2.52
N ASP A 64 12.89 11.27 -3.41
CA ASP A 64 13.97 10.31 -3.14
C ASP A 64 14.82 10.78 -1.94
N GLU A 65 15.39 11.98 -2.04
CA GLU A 65 16.34 12.48 -1.03
C GLU A 65 15.69 12.98 0.27
N ILE A 66 14.36 12.83 0.47
CA ILE A 66 13.69 13.17 1.75
C ILE A 66 14.23 12.29 2.88
N ASP A 67 14.63 11.07 2.56
CA ASP A 67 15.31 10.18 3.49
C ASP A 67 16.85 10.36 3.50
N GLY A 68 17.39 11.35 2.79
CA GLY A 68 18.82 11.64 2.77
C GLY A 68 19.67 10.58 2.06
N VAL A 69 19.04 9.65 1.33
CA VAL A 69 19.69 8.75 0.37
C VAL A 69 19.12 9.06 -1.01
N LYS A 70 19.97 9.01 -2.03
CA LYS A 70 19.56 9.16 -3.44
C LYS A 70 19.66 7.82 -4.12
N ASP A 71 18.63 6.99 -3.98
CA ASP A 71 18.61 5.62 -4.49
C ASP A 71 17.39 5.28 -5.36
N GLY A 72 16.55 6.29 -5.64
CA GLY A 72 15.31 6.15 -6.40
C GLY A 72 14.17 5.50 -5.61
N ILE A 73 14.28 5.39 -4.27
CA ILE A 73 13.28 4.77 -3.42
C ILE A 73 12.73 5.79 -2.43
N ILE A 74 11.43 6.05 -2.50
CA ILE A 74 10.76 6.85 -1.48
C ILE A 74 10.55 5.99 -0.23
N THR A 75 11.39 6.16 0.80
CA THR A 75 11.28 5.38 2.06
C THR A 75 9.94 5.59 2.76
N ASN A 76 9.47 6.83 2.83
CA ASN A 76 8.22 7.17 3.51
C ASN A 76 7.44 8.20 2.68
N PRO A 77 6.52 7.74 1.80
CA PRO A 77 5.83 8.63 0.87
C PRO A 77 4.85 9.57 1.56
N ARG A 78 4.50 9.34 2.83
CA ARG A 78 3.66 10.26 3.60
C ARG A 78 4.35 11.59 3.95
N ARG A 79 5.67 11.66 3.76
CA ARG A 79 6.47 12.89 3.88
C ARG A 79 6.69 13.58 2.53
N CYS A 80 6.34 12.92 1.44
CA CYS A 80 6.47 13.41 0.08
C CYS A 80 5.20 14.19 -0.31
N ILE A 81 5.38 15.49 -0.59
CA ILE A 81 4.32 16.34 -1.15
C ILE A 81 4.86 16.87 -2.48
N PRO A 82 4.73 16.10 -3.58
CA PRO A 82 5.30 16.48 -4.86
C PRO A 82 4.52 17.64 -5.48
N ASP A 83 5.22 18.60 -6.07
CA ASP A 83 4.67 19.65 -6.91
C ASP A 83 4.40 19.11 -8.31
N LEU A 84 3.12 18.93 -8.63
CA LEU A 84 2.67 18.36 -9.90
C LEU A 84 2.51 19.41 -10.99
N SER A 85 2.58 20.69 -10.63
CA SER A 85 2.51 21.79 -11.61
C SER A 85 3.69 21.74 -12.58
N ASN A 86 4.82 21.13 -12.19
CA ASN A 86 5.99 20.90 -13.05
C ASN A 86 5.69 20.05 -14.30
N LEU A 87 4.62 19.25 -14.24
CA LEU A 87 4.19 18.37 -15.32
C LEU A 87 3.24 19.08 -16.31
N ALA A 88 2.80 20.31 -15.98
CA ALA A 88 1.88 21.07 -16.79
C ALA A 88 2.55 21.62 -18.07
N CYS A 89 1.76 21.72 -19.13
CA CYS A 89 2.18 22.41 -20.35
C CYS A 89 2.40 23.90 -20.08
N GLY A 90 3.62 24.38 -20.31
CA GLY A 90 3.98 25.77 -20.05
C GLY A 90 4.29 26.07 -18.58
N ALA A 91 4.56 25.06 -17.75
CA ALA A 91 5.02 25.24 -16.38
C ALA A 91 6.27 26.13 -16.30
N ASN A 92 6.31 27.03 -15.30
CA ASN A 92 7.46 27.91 -15.05
C ASN A 92 8.75 27.12 -14.78
N THR A 93 8.62 25.99 -14.09
CA THR A 93 9.67 24.99 -13.90
C THR A 93 9.17 23.70 -14.51
N THR A 94 9.72 23.31 -15.66
CA THR A 94 9.29 22.11 -16.37
C THR A 94 10.05 20.88 -15.87
N SER A 95 9.32 19.79 -15.61
CA SER A 95 9.90 18.48 -15.32
C SER A 95 10.83 18.01 -16.45
N ALA A 96 11.94 17.34 -16.09
CA ALA A 96 12.85 16.75 -17.07
C ALA A 96 12.23 15.56 -17.84
N PHE A 97 11.09 15.06 -17.40
CA PHE A 97 10.42 13.87 -17.94
C PHE A 97 9.26 14.22 -18.89
N VAL A 98 8.99 15.51 -19.12
CA VAL A 98 7.95 15.99 -20.05
C VAL A 98 8.53 16.98 -21.06
N ASN A 99 7.82 17.18 -22.16
CA ASN A 99 8.15 18.21 -23.15
C ASN A 99 6.85 18.85 -23.70
N SER A 100 6.96 19.76 -24.66
CA SER A 100 5.83 20.51 -25.21
C SER A 100 4.73 19.66 -25.85
N SER A 101 4.98 18.39 -26.19
CA SER A 101 3.98 17.45 -26.71
C SER A 101 3.61 16.32 -25.76
N THR A 102 4.27 16.20 -24.59
CA THR A 102 4.03 15.13 -23.61
C THR A 102 3.71 15.63 -22.21
N CYS A 103 3.38 16.91 -22.05
CA CYS A 103 2.96 17.53 -20.79
C CYS A 103 1.45 17.39 -20.53
N LEU A 104 1.02 17.68 -19.30
CA LEU A 104 -0.38 17.67 -18.90
C LEU A 104 -1.05 19.02 -19.12
N SER A 105 -2.30 19.02 -19.55
CA SER A 105 -3.15 20.22 -19.49
C SER A 105 -3.44 20.60 -18.04
N GLU A 106 -3.89 21.85 -17.82
CA GLU A 106 -4.32 22.30 -16.48
C GLU A 106 -5.41 21.38 -15.89
N GLN A 107 -6.36 20.95 -16.70
CA GLN A 107 -7.42 20.04 -16.25
C GLN A 107 -6.90 18.64 -15.91
N GLN A 108 -5.90 18.14 -16.64
CA GLN A 108 -5.24 16.88 -16.29
C GLN A 108 -4.46 17.01 -14.97
N VAL A 109 -3.80 18.14 -14.70
CA VAL A 109 -3.16 18.35 -13.40
C VAL A 109 -4.20 18.32 -12.27
N LEU A 110 -5.37 18.94 -12.44
CA LEU A 110 -6.47 18.88 -11.46
C LEU A 110 -6.99 17.44 -11.25
N THR A 111 -7.15 16.65 -12.31
CA THR A 111 -7.50 15.22 -12.21
C THR A 111 -6.46 14.46 -11.39
N LEU A 112 -5.18 14.69 -11.67
CA LEU A 112 -4.07 14.03 -10.98
C LEU A 112 -4.01 14.42 -9.48
N GLU A 113 -4.24 15.69 -9.16
CA GLU A 113 -4.36 16.15 -7.78
C GLU A 113 -5.57 15.54 -7.06
N ALA A 114 -6.69 15.35 -7.76
CA ALA A 114 -7.86 14.69 -7.21
C ALA A 114 -7.58 13.21 -6.89
N ILE A 115 -6.91 12.49 -7.78
CA ILE A 115 -6.49 11.09 -7.56
C ILE A 115 -5.63 10.98 -6.30
N ARG A 116 -4.74 11.96 -6.04
CA ARG A 116 -3.85 11.96 -4.85
C ARG A 116 -4.50 12.44 -3.56
N LYS A 117 -5.81 12.69 -3.53
CA LYS A 117 -6.53 13.04 -2.29
C LYS A 117 -7.25 11.82 -1.74
N ASN A 118 -7.31 11.73 -0.42
CA ASN A 118 -8.17 10.74 0.25
C ASN A 118 -9.61 10.92 -0.20
N TRP A 119 -10.30 9.81 -0.41
CA TRP A 119 -11.71 9.82 -0.76
C TRP A 119 -12.53 10.27 0.44
N THR A 120 -13.30 11.33 0.25
CA THR A 120 -14.18 11.92 1.28
C THR A 120 -15.59 12.05 0.75
N SER A 121 -16.58 11.91 1.65
CA SER A 121 -17.98 12.11 1.31
C SER A 121 -18.26 13.59 1.03
N SER A 122 -19.43 13.87 0.44
CA SER A 122 -19.90 15.25 0.24
C SER A 122 -19.99 16.11 1.52
N THR A 123 -20.00 15.47 2.70
CA THR A 123 -20.02 16.15 4.01
C THR A 123 -18.64 16.29 4.67
N GLY A 124 -17.58 15.81 4.00
CA GLY A 124 -16.21 15.81 4.50
C GLY A 124 -15.84 14.59 5.36
N GLU A 125 -16.70 13.58 5.44
CA GLU A 125 -16.38 12.32 6.12
C GLU A 125 -15.29 11.57 5.36
N PHE A 126 -14.29 11.05 6.07
CA PHE A 126 -13.27 10.19 5.48
C PHE A 126 -13.87 8.83 5.08
N LEU A 127 -13.78 8.49 3.79
CA LEU A 127 -14.24 7.21 3.26
C LEU A 127 -13.05 6.27 3.05
N PHE A 128 -12.01 6.68 2.34
CA PHE A 128 -10.85 5.82 2.16
C PHE A 128 -9.57 6.61 1.87
N THR A 129 -8.43 6.00 2.16
CA THR A 129 -7.14 6.57 1.79
C THR A 129 -6.92 6.45 0.28
N THR A 130 -6.03 7.28 -0.26
CA THR A 130 -5.56 7.12 -1.64
C THR A 130 -4.20 6.41 -1.74
N VAL A 131 -3.82 6.04 -2.96
CA VAL A 131 -2.51 5.49 -3.31
C VAL A 131 -1.41 6.49 -3.01
N GLU A 132 -0.29 5.99 -2.49
CA GLU A 132 0.82 6.84 -2.03
C GLU A 132 1.68 7.33 -3.20
N PRO A 133 2.35 8.51 -3.09
CA PRO A 133 3.41 8.90 -4.00
C PRO A 133 4.47 7.79 -4.17
N GLY A 134 4.89 7.55 -5.42
CA GLY A 134 5.81 6.47 -5.76
C GLY A 134 5.12 5.15 -6.12
N SER A 135 3.79 5.08 -6.08
CA SER A 135 3.02 3.91 -6.56
C SER A 135 2.71 3.95 -8.06
N GLU A 136 3.06 5.04 -8.75
CA GLU A 136 2.64 5.32 -10.13
C GLU A 136 3.18 4.31 -11.15
N PHE A 137 4.29 3.65 -10.83
CA PHE A 137 4.83 2.53 -11.62
C PHE A 137 3.81 1.39 -11.80
N GLY A 138 2.84 1.27 -10.88
CA GLY A 138 1.82 0.22 -10.87
C GLY A 138 0.43 0.68 -11.29
N TRP A 139 0.21 1.97 -11.59
CA TRP A 139 -1.13 2.54 -11.84
C TRP A 139 -1.83 1.99 -13.07
N ASN A 140 -1.10 1.37 -14.01
CA ASN A 140 -1.71 0.64 -15.13
C ASN A 140 -2.67 -0.47 -14.69
N GLY A 141 -2.59 -0.93 -13.44
CA GLY A 141 -3.51 -1.91 -12.87
C GLY A 141 -4.70 -1.33 -12.11
N SER A 142 -4.76 -0.03 -11.84
CA SER A 142 -5.69 0.52 -10.83
C SER A 142 -6.25 1.92 -11.08
N VAL A 143 -5.62 2.77 -11.89
CA VAL A 143 -6.01 4.18 -12.09
C VAL A 143 -6.22 4.52 -13.58
N THR A 144 -6.72 3.57 -14.36
CA THR A 144 -6.78 3.70 -15.84
C THR A 144 -8.04 4.37 -16.36
N GLY A 145 -8.95 4.76 -15.47
CA GLY A 145 -10.31 5.21 -15.84
C GLY A 145 -11.30 4.06 -16.01
N VAL A 146 -10.84 2.81 -15.81
CA VAL A 146 -11.66 1.60 -15.83
C VAL A 146 -11.57 0.94 -14.46
N PRO A 147 -12.67 0.92 -13.68
CA PRO A 147 -12.67 0.30 -12.36
C PRO A 147 -12.15 -1.13 -12.39
N TYR A 148 -11.28 -1.48 -11.44
CA TYR A 148 -10.84 -2.85 -11.25
C TYR A 148 -12.05 -3.74 -10.96
N GLN A 149 -12.26 -4.77 -11.77
CA GLN A 149 -13.54 -5.49 -11.86
C GLN A 149 -14.06 -5.96 -10.50
N VAL A 150 -13.15 -6.39 -9.62
CA VAL A 150 -13.50 -6.92 -8.29
C VAL A 150 -14.29 -5.91 -7.45
N GLY A 151 -13.97 -4.62 -7.51
CA GLY A 151 -14.72 -3.58 -6.79
C GLY A 151 -16.12 -3.37 -7.36
N SER A 152 -16.26 -3.34 -8.68
CA SER A 152 -17.55 -3.22 -9.36
C SER A 152 -18.45 -4.44 -9.12
N ASP A 153 -17.89 -5.64 -9.19
CA ASP A 153 -18.59 -6.91 -9.00
C ASP A 153 -19.10 -7.06 -7.55
N TYR A 154 -18.37 -6.53 -6.57
CA TYR A 154 -18.84 -6.46 -5.18
C TYR A 154 -20.17 -5.70 -5.09
N PHE A 155 -20.25 -4.48 -5.65
CA PHE A 155 -21.50 -3.71 -5.61
C PHE A 155 -22.61 -4.35 -6.43
N LEU A 156 -22.31 -4.89 -7.62
CA LEU A 156 -23.32 -5.53 -8.46
C LEU A 156 -23.93 -6.77 -7.81
N TYR A 157 -23.09 -7.68 -7.32
CA TYR A 157 -23.54 -9.03 -6.98
C TYR A 157 -23.75 -9.23 -5.47
N GLN A 158 -23.02 -8.51 -4.62
CA GLN A 158 -23.18 -8.66 -3.16
C GLN A 158 -24.09 -7.57 -2.57
N VAL A 159 -23.95 -6.32 -3.02
CA VAL A 159 -24.76 -5.20 -2.48
C VAL A 159 -26.11 -5.11 -3.20
N LEU A 160 -26.11 -5.10 -4.54
CA LEU A 160 -27.32 -4.98 -5.36
C LEU A 160 -27.99 -6.33 -5.67
N ASN A 161 -27.38 -7.44 -5.28
CA ASN A 161 -27.89 -8.80 -5.49
C ASN A 161 -28.33 -9.08 -6.94
N ARG A 162 -27.54 -8.62 -7.92
CA ARG A 162 -27.77 -8.92 -9.33
C ARG A 162 -27.43 -10.40 -9.59
N THR A 163 -28.21 -11.07 -10.43
CA THR A 163 -27.99 -12.48 -10.79
C THR A 163 -27.49 -12.66 -12.22
N SER A 164 -27.58 -11.62 -13.05
CA SER A 164 -27.11 -11.60 -14.43
C SER A 164 -25.88 -10.71 -14.57
N LYS A 165 -24.95 -11.09 -15.45
CA LYS A 165 -23.77 -10.27 -15.78
C LYS A 165 -24.21 -8.85 -16.16
N SER A 166 -23.61 -7.86 -15.53
CA SER A 166 -23.92 -6.44 -15.73
C SER A 166 -22.65 -5.60 -15.59
N THR A 167 -22.71 -4.35 -16.02
CA THR A 167 -21.63 -3.36 -15.80
C THR A 167 -22.13 -2.36 -14.77
N LEU A 168 -21.31 -2.06 -13.75
CA LEU A 168 -21.63 -1.01 -12.80
C LEU A 168 -21.48 0.35 -13.50
N SER A 169 -22.55 1.13 -13.51
CA SER A 169 -22.55 2.51 -14.01
C SER A 169 -23.15 3.38 -12.93
N VAL A 170 -22.30 4.21 -12.31
CA VAL A 170 -22.65 5.08 -11.20
C VAL A 170 -21.85 6.37 -11.31
N ASN A 171 -22.43 7.47 -10.86
CA ASN A 171 -21.69 8.67 -10.51
C ASN A 171 -21.24 8.65 -9.03
N GLU A 172 -20.49 9.66 -8.61
CA GLU A 172 -19.97 9.77 -7.24
C GLU A 172 -21.05 9.73 -6.15
N THR A 173 -22.19 10.39 -6.37
CA THR A 173 -23.29 10.41 -5.38
C THR A 173 -23.94 9.04 -5.26
N GLU A 174 -24.16 8.36 -6.38
CA GLU A 174 -24.69 6.99 -6.41
C GLU A 174 -23.73 5.99 -5.79
N LEU A 175 -22.41 6.14 -6.03
CA LEU A 175 -21.39 5.31 -5.41
C LEU A 175 -21.38 5.46 -3.88
N GLN A 176 -21.46 6.69 -3.35
CA GLN A 176 -21.55 6.92 -1.91
C GLN A 176 -22.85 6.33 -1.32
N ALA A 177 -23.97 6.38 -2.06
CA ALA A 177 -25.21 5.73 -1.63
C ALA A 177 -25.07 4.19 -1.58
N LEU A 178 -24.40 3.58 -2.56
CA LEU A 178 -24.10 2.14 -2.56
C LEU A 178 -23.13 1.76 -1.43
N LEU A 179 -22.13 2.60 -1.15
CA LEU A 179 -21.20 2.40 -0.04
C LEU A 179 -21.95 2.36 1.29
N LYS A 180 -22.88 3.30 1.51
CA LYS A 180 -23.70 3.29 2.72
C LYS A 180 -24.50 1.99 2.89
N ILE A 181 -25.10 1.48 1.80
CA ILE A 181 -25.80 0.18 1.84
C ILE A 181 -24.79 -0.95 2.15
N ALA A 182 -23.61 -0.90 1.56
CA ALA A 182 -22.55 -1.89 1.78
C ALA A 182 -22.09 -1.92 3.25
N ASP A 183 -21.93 -0.76 3.89
CA ASP A 183 -21.55 -0.66 5.30
C ASP A 183 -22.67 -1.15 6.24
N GLU A 184 -23.91 -0.76 5.96
CA GLU A 184 -25.08 -1.15 6.75
C GLU A 184 -25.35 -2.66 6.68
N THR A 185 -25.14 -3.27 5.51
CA THR A 185 -25.45 -4.69 5.28
C THR A 185 -24.25 -5.62 5.48
N ASN A 186 -23.03 -5.12 5.27
CA ASN A 186 -21.75 -5.85 5.29
C ASN A 186 -21.90 -7.30 4.80
N PRO A 187 -22.26 -7.52 3.51
CA PRO A 187 -22.63 -8.84 3.01
C PRO A 187 -21.54 -9.88 3.30
N GLY A 188 -21.92 -10.95 4.01
CA GLY A 188 -20.98 -12.01 4.39
C GLY A 188 -20.05 -11.67 5.56
N ASP A 189 -20.26 -10.55 6.27
CA ASP A 189 -19.36 -10.07 7.33
C ASP A 189 -17.91 -9.97 6.80
N ILE A 190 -17.77 -9.32 5.64
CA ILE A 190 -16.54 -9.33 4.84
C ILE A 190 -15.48 -8.37 5.40
N ASP A 191 -15.90 -7.25 5.98
CA ASP A 191 -14.99 -6.29 6.59
C ASP A 191 -14.33 -6.84 7.86
N ALA A 192 -13.01 -6.80 7.90
CA ALA A 192 -12.19 -7.11 9.06
C ALA A 192 -11.66 -5.83 9.73
N MET A 193 -12.58 -4.92 10.12
CA MET A 193 -12.25 -3.63 10.73
C MET A 193 -12.57 -3.53 12.23
N ASN A 194 -12.85 -4.64 12.92
CA ASN A 194 -13.05 -4.66 14.38
C ASN A 194 -11.70 -4.46 15.11
N PRO A 195 -11.53 -3.37 15.90
CA PRO A 195 -10.28 -3.13 16.60
C PRO A 195 -10.13 -3.95 17.90
N ASP A 196 -11.20 -4.59 18.38
CA ASP A 196 -11.15 -5.42 19.58
C ASP A 196 -10.47 -6.76 19.30
N LEU A 197 -9.14 -6.78 19.45
CA LEU A 197 -8.32 -7.97 19.32
C LEU A 197 -7.96 -8.61 20.68
N ARG A 198 -8.63 -8.20 21.77
CA ARG A 198 -8.37 -8.77 23.11
C ARG A 198 -8.48 -10.29 23.12
N PRO A 199 -9.47 -10.95 22.48
CA PRO A 199 -9.53 -12.41 22.45
C PRO A 199 -8.29 -13.07 21.84
N PHE A 200 -7.69 -12.47 20.81
CA PHE A 200 -6.47 -12.97 20.17
C PHE A 200 -5.22 -12.66 20.98
N PHE A 201 -5.07 -11.43 21.50
CA PHE A 201 -3.88 -11.05 22.27
C PHE A 201 -3.83 -11.67 23.68
N ASN A 202 -4.96 -11.83 24.36
CA ASN A 202 -5.01 -12.39 25.72
C ASN A 202 -4.56 -13.86 25.78
N ARG A 203 -4.64 -14.59 24.66
CA ARG A 203 -4.10 -15.96 24.53
C ARG A 203 -2.66 -16.02 24.01
N GLY A 204 -2.00 -14.87 23.87
CA GLY A 204 -0.61 -14.76 23.40
C GLY A 204 -0.47 -14.63 21.87
N GLY A 205 -1.56 -14.43 21.14
CA GLY A 205 -1.55 -14.32 19.69
C GLY A 205 -0.67 -13.17 19.18
N LYS A 206 0.12 -13.42 18.13
CA LYS A 206 1.04 -12.44 17.53
C LYS A 206 0.60 -12.05 16.12
N LEU A 207 0.46 -10.76 15.86
CA LEU A 207 0.12 -10.21 14.55
C LEU A 207 1.31 -9.50 13.92
N MET A 208 1.78 -10.06 12.82
CA MET A 208 2.77 -9.49 11.92
C MET A 208 2.06 -8.97 10.67
N GLN A 209 1.98 -7.66 10.47
CA GLN A 209 1.38 -7.08 9.28
C GLN A 209 2.47 -6.42 8.42
N PHE A 210 2.34 -6.49 7.10
CA PHE A 210 3.16 -5.71 6.20
C PHE A 210 2.34 -5.11 5.07
N HIS A 211 2.79 -4.00 4.51
CA HIS A 211 2.16 -3.37 3.34
C HIS A 211 3.23 -2.64 2.52
N GLY A 212 3.23 -2.82 1.20
CA GLY A 212 4.10 -2.04 0.32
C GLY A 212 3.63 -0.59 0.24
N PHE A 213 4.54 0.36 0.48
CA PHE A 213 4.20 1.78 0.30
C PHE A 213 3.88 2.10 -1.15
N GLY A 214 4.45 1.38 -2.11
CA GLY A 214 4.17 1.52 -3.54
C GLY A 214 3.01 0.65 -4.03
N ASP A 215 2.12 0.17 -3.16
CA ASP A 215 0.97 -0.65 -3.57
C ASP A 215 -0.02 0.20 -4.39
N PRO A 216 -0.20 -0.10 -5.70
CA PRO A 216 -1.09 0.68 -6.55
C PRO A 216 -2.56 0.24 -6.43
N LEU A 217 -2.83 -0.92 -5.83
CA LEU A 217 -4.15 -1.57 -5.85
C LEU A 217 -4.87 -1.38 -4.52
N ILE A 218 -4.19 -1.65 -3.41
CA ILE A 218 -4.69 -1.38 -2.07
C ILE A 218 -3.86 -0.24 -1.50
N PRO A 219 -4.41 0.98 -1.40
CA PRO A 219 -3.77 2.07 -0.70
C PRO A 219 -3.14 1.69 0.65
N ALA A 220 -1.82 1.86 0.76
CA ALA A 220 -1.05 1.46 1.94
C ALA A 220 -1.55 2.14 3.23
N GLY A 221 -2.07 3.36 3.13
CA GLY A 221 -2.72 4.08 4.22
C GLY A 221 -3.86 3.30 4.89
N SER A 222 -4.49 2.34 4.21
CA SER A 222 -5.57 1.52 4.78
C SER A 222 -5.07 0.65 5.94
N SER A 223 -3.86 0.07 5.79
CA SER A 223 -3.18 -0.62 6.89
C SER A 223 -2.97 0.29 8.10
N LEU A 224 -2.60 1.55 7.85
CA LEU A 224 -2.31 2.52 8.90
C LEU A 224 -3.57 3.04 9.58
N VAL A 225 -4.68 3.19 8.84
CA VAL A 225 -6.01 3.47 9.42
C VAL A 225 -6.40 2.36 10.40
N TYR A 226 -6.24 1.09 10.01
CA TYR A 226 -6.54 -0.04 10.90
C TYR A 226 -5.58 -0.10 12.11
N TYR A 227 -4.28 0.15 11.89
CA TYR A 227 -3.27 0.23 12.96
C TYR A 227 -3.65 1.29 14.01
N GLU A 228 -3.96 2.51 13.59
CA GLU A 228 -4.35 3.58 14.51
C GLU A 228 -5.72 3.32 15.18
N LYS A 229 -6.65 2.65 14.47
CA LYS A 229 -7.93 2.21 15.06
C LYS A 229 -7.73 1.23 16.21
N ILE A 230 -6.82 0.25 16.05
CA ILE A 230 -6.45 -0.67 17.14
C ILE A 230 -5.77 0.12 18.28
N ARG A 231 -4.76 0.95 17.97
CA ARG A 231 -4.06 1.73 19.00
C ARG A 231 -5.03 2.57 19.82
N SER A 232 -5.97 3.27 19.17
CA SER A 232 -7.00 4.06 19.85
C SER A 232 -7.88 3.19 20.76
N PHE A 233 -8.33 2.02 20.29
CA PHE A 233 -9.13 1.09 21.10
C PHE A 233 -8.39 0.60 22.35
N PHE A 234 -7.08 0.38 22.26
CA PHE A 234 -6.22 0.01 23.38
C PHE A 234 -5.63 1.24 24.13
N ASN A 235 -6.22 2.44 24.00
CA ASN A 235 -5.75 3.66 24.66
C ASN A 235 -4.26 3.98 24.44
N HIS A 236 -3.76 3.69 23.24
CA HIS A 236 -2.37 3.86 22.82
C HIS A 236 -1.34 3.14 23.70
N THR A 237 -1.73 2.06 24.40
CA THR A 237 -0.75 1.20 25.08
C THR A 237 0.25 0.63 24.08
N ASP A 238 1.46 0.35 24.55
CA ASP A 238 2.46 -0.33 23.73
C ASP A 238 2.02 -1.75 23.41
N LEU A 239 1.76 -2.01 22.12
CA LEU A 239 1.38 -3.32 21.59
C LEU A 239 2.54 -4.00 20.86
N SER A 240 3.77 -3.49 20.95
CA SER A 240 4.93 -3.99 20.18
C SER A 240 5.23 -5.47 20.41
N ASP A 241 4.85 -6.04 21.56
CA ASP A 241 4.95 -7.49 21.80
C ASP A 241 3.78 -8.32 21.23
N SER A 242 2.71 -7.72 20.72
CA SER A 242 1.57 -8.46 20.15
C SER A 242 1.23 -8.09 18.70
N TYR A 243 1.57 -6.88 18.27
CA TYR A 243 1.22 -6.36 16.95
C TYR A 243 2.30 -5.43 16.41
N ASN A 244 2.88 -5.81 15.27
CA ASN A 244 3.81 -4.98 14.51
C ASN A 244 3.35 -4.82 13.07
N VAL A 245 3.52 -3.61 12.53
CA VAL A 245 3.27 -3.29 11.12
C VAL A 245 4.58 -2.90 10.47
N PHE A 246 4.91 -3.49 9.33
CA PHE A 246 6.10 -3.15 8.54
C PHE A 246 5.66 -2.54 7.20
N MET A 247 5.91 -1.24 7.04
CA MET A 247 5.63 -0.54 5.78
C MET A 247 6.87 -0.65 4.89
N VAL A 248 6.73 -1.26 3.71
CA VAL A 248 7.87 -1.65 2.86
C VAL A 248 8.08 -0.63 1.75
N PRO A 249 9.17 0.17 1.79
CA PRO A 249 9.48 1.14 0.75
C PRO A 249 9.57 0.53 -0.64
N GLY A 250 8.93 1.17 -1.62
CA GLY A 250 9.00 0.76 -3.03
C GLY A 250 8.49 -0.66 -3.33
N MET A 251 7.88 -1.37 -2.38
CA MET A 251 7.20 -2.63 -2.68
C MET A 251 5.81 -2.34 -3.24
N ALA A 252 5.40 -3.08 -4.27
CA ALA A 252 4.06 -3.01 -4.85
C ALA A 252 3.05 -3.87 -4.05
N HIS A 253 1.98 -4.31 -4.72
CA HIS A 253 0.96 -5.16 -4.11
C HIS A 253 1.52 -6.54 -3.75
N CYS A 254 1.70 -6.79 -2.45
CA CYS A 254 2.28 -8.01 -1.84
C CYS A 254 3.76 -8.32 -2.14
N ARG A 255 4.28 -7.88 -3.29
CA ARG A 255 5.63 -8.18 -3.82
C ARG A 255 5.96 -7.18 -4.93
N ASP A 256 7.06 -7.39 -5.64
CA ASP A 256 7.49 -6.56 -6.79
C ASP A 256 7.66 -5.08 -6.40
N GLY A 257 7.69 -4.19 -7.40
CA GLY A 257 8.03 -2.77 -7.24
C GLY A 257 9.54 -2.52 -7.24
N PRO A 258 10.01 -1.26 -7.23
CA PRO A 258 11.43 -0.92 -7.29
C PRO A 258 12.23 -1.23 -6.00
N GLY A 259 11.55 -1.37 -4.86
CA GLY A 259 12.16 -1.53 -3.54
C GLY A 259 12.72 -2.93 -3.23
N ALA A 260 13.41 -3.04 -2.10
CA ALA A 260 13.80 -4.30 -1.49
C ALA A 260 12.58 -5.00 -0.87
N ASN A 261 11.94 -5.85 -1.66
CA ASN A 261 10.67 -6.48 -1.32
C ASN A 261 10.76 -7.98 -0.96
N ALA A 262 11.96 -8.54 -0.94
CA ALA A 262 12.15 -9.97 -0.67
C ALA A 262 12.51 -10.21 0.80
N PHE A 263 11.56 -10.79 1.55
CA PHE A 263 11.70 -11.10 2.98
C PHE A 263 10.82 -12.28 3.41
N GLY A 264 10.38 -13.13 2.47
CA GLY A 264 9.65 -14.35 2.78
C GLY A 264 8.30 -14.13 3.46
N GLY A 265 7.61 -13.01 3.16
CA GLY A 265 6.27 -12.71 3.66
C GLY A 265 5.17 -13.64 3.09
N SER A 266 3.93 -13.42 3.52
CA SER A 266 2.76 -14.15 3.00
C SER A 266 2.67 -13.99 1.48
N GLY A 267 2.64 -15.10 0.73
CA GLY A 267 2.56 -15.09 -0.74
C GLY A 267 3.88 -14.85 -1.48
N GLN A 268 5.01 -14.75 -0.77
CA GLN A 268 6.34 -14.45 -1.35
C GLN A 268 7.25 -15.68 -1.53
N ARG A 269 6.76 -16.90 -1.27
CA ARG A 269 7.55 -18.14 -1.31
C ARG A 269 7.65 -18.81 -2.68
N ASP A 270 6.89 -18.35 -3.65
CA ASP A 270 6.70 -19.05 -4.92
C ASP A 270 7.98 -19.03 -5.79
N THR A 271 8.59 -20.20 -5.98
CA THR A 271 9.76 -20.39 -6.86
C THR A 271 9.40 -20.31 -8.34
N SER A 272 8.15 -20.54 -8.71
CA SER A 272 7.71 -20.47 -10.11
C SER A 272 7.76 -19.03 -10.67
N LEU A 273 7.82 -18.03 -9.78
CA LEU A 273 8.01 -16.62 -10.08
C LEU A 273 9.48 -16.17 -9.95
N GLY A 274 10.44 -17.08 -10.17
CA GLY A 274 11.87 -16.76 -10.10
C GLY A 274 12.40 -16.50 -8.68
N GLY A 275 11.61 -16.82 -7.66
CA GLY A 275 12.01 -16.67 -6.25
C GLY A 275 12.16 -15.21 -5.79
N ALA A 276 11.60 -14.25 -6.52
CA ALA A 276 11.78 -12.81 -6.26
C ALA A 276 11.38 -12.37 -4.83
N GLY A 277 10.43 -13.07 -4.20
CA GLY A 277 9.98 -12.76 -2.84
C GLY A 277 10.76 -13.49 -1.74
N GLN A 278 11.67 -14.40 -2.09
CA GLN A 278 12.40 -15.19 -1.11
C GLN A 278 13.45 -14.36 -0.38
N SER A 279 13.54 -14.55 0.92
CA SER A 279 14.54 -13.91 1.77
C SER A 279 15.96 -14.33 1.35
N LEU A 280 16.94 -13.44 1.56
CA LEU A 280 18.35 -13.71 1.28
C LEU A 280 18.91 -14.86 2.12
N LYS A 281 18.41 -15.02 3.35
CA LYS A 281 18.71 -16.16 4.23
C LYS A 281 17.41 -16.70 4.82
N PHE A 282 17.37 -17.99 5.06
CA PHE A 282 16.22 -18.67 5.65
C PHE A 282 16.35 -18.70 7.18
N ASP A 283 16.28 -17.53 7.80
CA ASP A 283 16.29 -17.35 9.26
C ASP A 283 15.42 -16.14 9.67
N ALA A 284 15.21 -15.98 10.98
CA ALA A 284 14.32 -14.94 11.53
C ALA A 284 14.79 -13.49 11.34
N GLU A 285 16.04 -13.24 10.94
CA GLU A 285 16.54 -11.88 10.66
C GLU A 285 16.13 -11.41 9.25
N TYR A 286 16.03 -12.33 8.29
CA TYR A 286 15.74 -12.03 6.88
C TYR A 286 14.33 -12.45 6.46
N ASP A 287 13.67 -13.28 7.25
CA ASP A 287 12.43 -13.94 6.87
C ASP A 287 11.28 -13.67 7.84
N MET A 288 10.23 -13.02 7.37
CA MET A 288 9.11 -12.58 8.20
C MET A 288 8.26 -13.72 8.75
N VAL A 289 8.13 -14.84 8.02
CA VAL A 289 7.41 -16.01 8.52
C VAL A 289 8.22 -16.66 9.64
N LEU A 290 9.53 -16.87 9.43
CA LEU A 290 10.39 -17.42 10.49
C LEU A 290 10.52 -16.49 11.70
N ALA A 291 10.55 -15.18 11.48
CA ALA A 291 10.51 -14.19 12.55
C ALA A 291 9.23 -14.29 13.38
N THR A 292 8.10 -14.55 12.72
CA THR A 292 6.82 -14.75 13.43
C THR A 292 6.81 -16.06 14.21
N ILE A 293 7.42 -17.13 13.69
CA ILE A 293 7.61 -18.40 14.43
C ILE A 293 8.48 -18.16 15.67
N ASP A 294 9.65 -17.50 15.51
CA ASP A 294 10.53 -17.18 16.63
C ASP A 294 9.84 -16.27 17.67
N TRP A 295 8.95 -15.37 17.23
CA TRP A 295 8.16 -14.52 18.12
C TRP A 295 7.17 -15.32 18.96
N VAL A 296 6.41 -16.22 18.34
CA VAL A 296 5.42 -17.07 19.01
C VAL A 296 6.09 -18.09 19.94
N GLU A 297 7.09 -18.82 19.45
CA GLU A 297 7.67 -19.97 20.16
C GLU A 297 8.72 -19.57 21.20
N LYS A 298 9.41 -18.43 21.00
CA LYS A 298 10.57 -18.03 21.81
C LYS A 298 10.42 -16.63 22.42
N GLY A 299 9.30 -15.94 22.20
CA GLY A 299 9.08 -14.58 22.70
C GLY A 299 10.02 -13.54 22.10
N ARG A 300 10.60 -13.81 20.93
CA ARG A 300 11.56 -12.90 20.28
C ARG A 300 10.84 -11.93 19.35
N VAL A 301 10.52 -10.75 19.86
CA VAL A 301 9.91 -9.68 19.07
C VAL A 301 10.87 -9.27 17.93
N PRO A 302 10.42 -9.29 16.67
CA PRO A 302 11.22 -8.85 15.53
C PRO A 302 11.35 -7.33 15.55
N LYS A 303 12.55 -6.85 15.87
CA LYS A 303 12.86 -5.41 15.92
C LYS A 303 13.14 -4.80 14.54
N SER A 304 13.45 -5.65 13.58
CA SER A 304 13.73 -5.31 12.19
C SER A 304 13.74 -6.59 11.34
N ILE A 305 13.58 -6.45 10.03
CA ILE A 305 13.78 -7.52 9.04
C ILE A 305 14.72 -7.01 7.96
N VAL A 306 15.73 -7.80 7.58
CA VAL A 306 16.60 -7.47 6.45
C VAL A 306 15.93 -7.92 5.15
N THR A 307 15.59 -6.94 4.32
CA THR A 307 14.94 -7.15 3.02
C THR A 307 15.94 -7.10 1.88
N THR A 308 15.63 -7.75 0.77
CA THR A 308 16.51 -7.81 -0.41
C THR A 308 15.80 -7.36 -1.68
N ARG A 309 16.52 -6.62 -2.52
CA ARG A 309 16.19 -6.44 -3.93
C ARG A 309 17.01 -7.46 -4.72
N TRP A 310 16.37 -8.32 -5.49
CA TRP A 310 17.05 -9.22 -6.41
C TRP A 310 17.23 -8.56 -7.78
N LYS A 311 18.39 -8.76 -8.42
CA LYS A 311 18.64 -8.23 -9.76
C LYS A 311 17.63 -8.82 -10.76
N ASN A 312 16.92 -7.95 -11.49
CA ASN A 312 15.85 -8.33 -12.41
C ASN A 312 14.76 -9.20 -11.76
N SER A 313 14.47 -9.00 -10.48
CA SER A 313 13.47 -9.77 -9.73
C SER A 313 13.68 -11.29 -9.82
N ASN A 314 14.94 -11.75 -9.81
CA ASN A 314 15.26 -13.17 -9.86
C ASN A 314 16.40 -13.50 -8.91
N ILE A 315 16.15 -14.43 -7.98
CA ILE A 315 17.11 -14.83 -6.95
C ILE A 315 18.42 -15.37 -7.55
N THR A 316 18.38 -16.00 -8.72
CA THR A 316 19.57 -16.58 -9.37
C THR A 316 20.56 -15.53 -9.85
N ASN A 317 20.14 -14.28 -9.99
CA ASN A 317 21.01 -13.18 -10.43
C ASN A 317 21.77 -12.53 -9.27
N GLY A 318 21.51 -12.98 -8.02
CA GLY A 318 22.10 -12.44 -6.81
C GLY A 318 21.47 -11.12 -6.35
N PRO A 319 21.79 -10.68 -5.12
CA PRO A 319 21.21 -9.47 -4.54
C PRO A 319 21.74 -8.23 -5.28
N GLU A 320 20.86 -7.27 -5.51
CA GLU A 320 21.19 -5.93 -5.99
C GLU A 320 21.56 -5.01 -4.84
N TYR A 321 20.71 -4.99 -3.79
CA TYR A 321 20.95 -4.30 -2.53
C TYR A 321 20.06 -4.89 -1.42
N THR A 322 20.35 -4.51 -0.17
CA THR A 322 19.56 -4.86 1.00
C THR A 322 19.13 -3.62 1.77
N ARG A 323 17.99 -3.68 2.47
CA ARG A 323 17.47 -2.58 3.31
C ARG A 323 17.03 -3.13 4.66
N LEU A 324 17.16 -2.31 5.71
CA LEU A 324 16.63 -2.61 7.02
C LEU A 324 15.17 -2.15 7.08
N LEU A 325 14.23 -3.10 7.16
CA LEU A 325 12.81 -2.85 7.31
C LEU A 325 12.46 -2.80 8.81
N CYS A 326 11.75 -1.76 9.21
CA CYS A 326 11.52 -1.41 10.61
C CYS A 326 10.03 -1.42 10.97
N PRO A 327 9.68 -1.71 12.24
CA PRO A 327 8.29 -1.66 12.68
C PRO A 327 7.79 -0.20 12.74
N TYR A 328 6.70 0.08 12.02
CA TYR A 328 6.05 1.39 12.01
C TYR A 328 5.68 1.82 13.44
N PRO A 329 5.90 3.09 13.83
CA PRO A 329 6.24 4.25 12.99
C PRO A 329 7.74 4.45 12.74
N GLN A 330 8.58 3.48 13.07
CA GLN A 330 10.01 3.55 12.71
C GLN A 330 10.21 3.25 11.22
N GLU A 331 11.28 3.81 10.69
CA GLU A 331 11.78 3.59 9.33
C GLU A 331 13.30 3.32 9.36
N GLY A 332 13.85 2.82 8.27
CA GLY A 332 15.29 2.63 8.12
C GLY A 332 16.00 3.98 7.95
N ILE A 333 16.76 4.41 8.95
CA ILE A 333 17.52 5.67 8.91
C ILE A 333 18.96 5.36 8.51
N PHE A 334 19.41 5.89 7.37
CA PHE A 334 20.79 5.80 6.94
C PHE A 334 21.73 6.50 7.93
N LYS A 335 22.82 5.81 8.33
CA LYS A 335 23.82 6.33 9.29
C LYS A 335 25.21 6.50 8.68
N GLY A 336 25.36 6.24 7.38
CA GLY A 336 26.64 6.26 6.68
C GLY A 336 27.15 4.85 6.36
N GLY A 337 28.11 4.77 5.43
CA GLY A 337 28.58 3.52 4.84
C GLY A 337 28.06 3.34 3.41
N ASP A 338 27.96 2.09 2.97
CA ASP A 338 27.39 1.72 1.67
C ASP A 338 25.87 1.77 1.76
N GLU A 339 25.23 2.68 1.00
CA GLU A 339 23.79 2.82 0.99
C GLU A 339 23.08 1.58 0.51
N LYS A 340 23.74 0.65 -0.20
CA LYS A 340 23.15 -0.63 -0.68
C LYS A 340 23.15 -1.74 0.37
N ASN A 341 23.70 -1.51 1.55
CA ASN A 341 23.80 -2.50 2.62
C ASN A 341 22.88 -2.16 3.80
N ALA A 342 22.05 -3.11 4.22
CA ALA A 342 21.15 -2.97 5.35
C ALA A 342 21.87 -2.59 6.66
N THR A 343 23.15 -2.97 6.84
CA THR A 343 23.93 -2.62 8.04
C THR A 343 24.25 -1.13 8.15
N SER A 344 24.08 -0.36 7.07
CA SER A 344 24.26 1.10 7.05
C SER A 344 23.04 1.85 7.59
N TYR A 345 21.99 1.14 8.00
CA TYR A 345 20.72 1.68 8.47
C TYR A 345 20.46 1.27 9.91
N VAL A 346 19.70 2.09 10.64
CA VAL A 346 19.15 1.74 11.96
C VAL A 346 17.68 2.12 12.01
N CYS A 347 16.87 1.34 12.73
CA CYS A 347 15.47 1.70 12.93
C CYS A 347 15.34 2.90 13.85
N GLY A 348 14.51 3.86 13.44
CA GLY A 348 14.18 5.02 14.25
C GLY A 348 13.05 5.83 13.65
N VAL A 349 12.58 6.82 14.40
CA VAL A 349 11.60 7.80 13.91
C VAL A 349 12.36 9.04 13.47
N ARG A 350 12.16 9.49 12.23
CA ARG A 350 12.67 10.79 11.82
C ARG A 350 11.77 11.89 12.35
N THR A 351 12.37 12.81 13.08
CA THR A 351 11.75 14.05 13.58
C THR A 351 11.62 15.09 12.51
#